data_AF-A0A8R1XN71-F1
#
_entry.id   AF-A0A8R1XN71-F1
#
_cell.length_a   1.000
_cell.length_b   1.000
_cell.length_c   1.000
_cell.angle_alpha   90.00
_cell.angle_beta   90.00
_cell.angle_gamma   90.00
#
_symmetry.space_group_name_H-M   'P 1'
#
loop_
_entity.id
_entity.type
_entity.pdbx_description
1 polymer ?
#
loop_
_entity_poly.entity_id
_entity_poly.type
_entity_poly.pdbx_seq_one_letter_code
_entity_poly.pdbx_strand_id
1 'polypeptide(L)'
;MLKQVLFCEIIRLINAYFTNDFNFWLTKVYGSDVQATLDRSDLGPSGSFGGKRYRNQKLTKNPIIFVHGVSNTAGEQPLVGASYFLSSGYDWSELYGTTYASGSEGNPMQWVKYSMDCKYVKQVRALIVAVRLYTGRSVNIIAYSLGVPISRKAILGGLCVDTEENLGNSLTNSIDTFIGIAGPNHGVQLKIGETNIPACMFSLLPICNQQTGLFSGLCPKESTFLTITARIKGQNGEKVYDEKNHEQTFRDSLPVQRKMILYHIVI
;
A
#
# COMPACT_ATOMS: atom_id res chain seq x y z
N MET A 1 4.76 -49.61 18.82
CA MET A 1 4.69 -48.97 17.49
C MET A 1 4.89 -47.47 17.67
N LEU A 2 6.12 -47.03 17.44
CA LEU A 2 6.58 -45.65 17.63
C LEU A 2 6.04 -44.81 16.46
N LYS A 3 4.93 -44.08 16.67
CA LYS A 3 4.42 -43.11 15.70
C LYS A 3 5.36 -41.90 15.67
N GLN A 4 6.39 -42.00 14.84
CA GLN A 4 7.11 -40.86 14.29
C GLN A 4 6.14 -40.04 13.45
N VAL A 5 5.44 -39.09 14.05
CA VAL A 5 4.99 -37.91 13.31
C VAL A 5 6.01 -36.84 13.63
N LEU A 6 7.10 -36.91 12.87
CA LEU A 6 8.05 -35.83 12.68
C LEU A 6 7.25 -34.65 12.13
N PHE A 7 6.69 -33.84 13.03
CA PHE A 7 6.14 -32.54 12.71
C PHE A 7 7.32 -31.58 12.51
N CYS A 8 8.17 -31.90 11.52
CA CYS A 8 9.09 -30.96 10.91
C CYS A 8 8.29 -30.19 9.86
N GLU A 9 7.17 -29.60 10.29
CA GLU A 9 6.68 -28.37 9.71
C GLU A 9 7.79 -27.38 10.04
N ILE A 10 8.76 -27.33 9.13
CA ILE A 10 9.57 -26.16 8.88
C ILE A 10 8.52 -25.06 8.78
N ILE A 11 8.27 -24.39 9.91
CA ILE A 11 7.73 -23.05 9.93
C ILE A 11 8.80 -22.33 9.13
N ARG A 12 8.63 -22.31 7.81
CA ARG A 12 9.08 -21.23 6.97
C ARG A 12 8.30 -20.09 7.57
N LEU A 13 8.84 -19.54 8.65
CA LEU A 13 8.63 -18.18 9.05
C LEU A 13 8.85 -17.51 7.72
N ILE A 14 7.74 -17.10 7.13
CA ILE A 14 7.73 -16.24 5.98
C ILE A 14 8.30 -14.98 6.61
N ASN A 15 9.62 -14.98 6.72
CA ASN A 15 10.40 -13.89 7.23
C ASN A 15 10.03 -12.83 6.21
N ALA A 16 9.09 -11.97 6.60
CA ALA A 16 8.61 -10.89 5.79
C ALA A 16 9.74 -9.85 5.79
N TYR A 17 10.68 -10.20 4.93
CA TYR A 17 11.79 -9.46 4.42
C TYR A 17 11.76 -9.72 2.92
N PHE A 18 12.28 -8.79 2.15
CA PHE A 18 12.53 -9.11 0.76
C PHE A 18 13.47 -10.30 0.65
N THR A 19 13.25 -11.11 -0.38
CA THR A 19 14.17 -12.22 -0.69
C THR A 19 15.58 -11.69 -0.88
N ASN A 20 16.58 -12.53 -0.58
CA ASN A 20 18.00 -12.18 -0.78
C ASN A 20 18.29 -11.71 -2.22
N ASP A 21 17.61 -12.29 -3.23
CA ASP A 21 17.79 -11.89 -4.62
C ASP A 21 17.31 -10.45 -4.86
N PHE A 22 16.14 -10.08 -4.33
CA PHE A 22 15.61 -8.74 -4.52
C PHE A 22 16.39 -7.71 -3.70
N ASN A 23 16.79 -8.02 -2.47
CA ASN A 23 17.68 -7.16 -1.69
C ASN A 23 19.03 -6.93 -2.38
N PHE A 24 19.66 -7.98 -2.89
CA PHE A 24 20.90 -7.85 -3.66
C PHE A 24 20.72 -6.99 -4.91
N TRP A 25 19.61 -7.18 -5.64
CA TRP A 25 19.29 -6.38 -6.81
C TRP A 25 19.05 -4.90 -6.46
N LEU A 26 18.31 -4.61 -5.38
CA LEU A 26 18.07 -3.25 -4.89
C LEU A 26 19.37 -2.54 -4.55
N THR A 27 20.24 -3.18 -3.76
CA THR A 27 21.56 -2.63 -3.42
C THR A 27 22.39 -2.38 -4.67
N LYS A 28 22.35 -3.29 -5.65
CA LYS A 28 23.12 -3.14 -6.90
C LYS A 28 22.60 -2.00 -7.79
N VAL A 29 21.29 -1.78 -7.86
CA VAL A 29 20.67 -0.81 -8.78
C VAL A 29 20.52 0.58 -8.16
N TYR A 30 20.21 0.65 -6.86
CA TYR A 30 19.87 1.88 -6.17
C TYR A 30 20.79 2.20 -4.97
N GLY A 31 21.64 1.27 -4.55
CA GLY A 31 22.48 1.42 -3.37
C GLY A 31 21.80 0.98 -2.07
N SER A 32 22.62 0.87 -1.00
CA SER A 32 22.20 0.34 0.29
C SER A 32 21.13 1.20 0.99
N ASP A 33 21.14 2.51 0.81
CA ASP A 33 20.18 3.40 1.49
C ASP A 33 18.75 3.17 1.00
N VAL A 34 18.57 3.04 -0.33
CA VAL A 34 17.26 2.74 -0.92
C VAL A 34 16.82 1.31 -0.57
N GLN A 35 17.75 0.36 -0.58
CA GLN A 35 17.46 -1.00 -0.16
C GLN A 35 16.97 -1.04 1.30
N ALA A 36 17.68 -0.41 2.23
CA ALA A 36 17.29 -0.38 3.64
C ALA A 36 15.94 0.33 3.85
N THR A 37 15.70 1.43 3.13
CA THR A 37 14.44 2.18 3.17
C THR A 37 13.25 1.32 2.74
N LEU A 38 13.43 0.45 1.74
CA LEU A 38 12.36 -0.42 1.23
C LEU A 38 12.25 -1.74 1.99
N ASP A 39 13.34 -2.36 2.40
CA ASP A 39 13.32 -3.68 3.06
C ASP A 39 12.80 -3.60 4.49
N ARG A 40 13.07 -2.49 5.19
CA ARG A 40 12.59 -2.24 6.57
C ARG A 40 12.90 -3.39 7.51
N SER A 41 14.12 -3.91 7.45
CA SER A 41 14.59 -5.00 8.30
C SER A 41 14.49 -4.69 9.80
N ASP A 42 14.45 -3.40 10.16
CA ASP A 42 14.20 -2.91 11.51
C ASP A 42 12.84 -3.32 12.09
N LEU A 43 11.85 -3.59 11.24
CA LEU A 43 10.50 -4.00 11.65
C LEU A 43 10.28 -5.52 11.62
N GLY A 44 11.33 -6.30 11.36
CA GLY A 44 11.21 -7.74 11.32
C GLY A 44 10.22 -8.23 10.24
N PRO A 45 9.40 -9.27 10.53
CA PRO A 45 8.35 -9.77 9.63
C PRO A 45 7.23 -8.77 9.30
N SER A 46 7.27 -7.55 9.85
CA SER A 46 6.35 -6.48 9.47
C SER A 46 6.99 -5.51 8.49
N GLY A 47 8.27 -5.65 8.15
CA GLY A 47 9.02 -4.70 7.34
C GLY A 47 8.61 -4.71 5.88
N SER A 48 8.71 -5.86 5.22
CA SER A 48 8.48 -5.97 3.79
C SER A 48 8.20 -7.40 3.38
N PHE A 49 7.87 -7.66 2.12
CA PHE A 49 7.92 -9.01 1.56
C PHE A 49 7.99 -8.96 0.04
N GLY A 50 8.50 -10.03 -0.56
CA GLY A 50 8.50 -10.24 -2.01
C GLY A 50 9.88 -10.44 -2.61
N GLY A 51 9.88 -10.75 -3.90
CA GLY A 51 11.10 -11.02 -4.67
C GLY A 51 11.29 -12.48 -5.06
N LYS A 52 12.19 -12.73 -5.99
CA LYS A 52 12.42 -14.09 -6.52
C LYS A 52 13.17 -14.92 -5.50
N ARG A 53 12.84 -16.21 -5.46
CA ARG A 53 13.61 -17.21 -4.69
C ARG A 53 15.02 -17.38 -5.25
N TYR A 54 15.20 -17.18 -6.55
CA TYR A 54 16.49 -17.21 -7.25
C TYR A 54 16.46 -16.33 -8.50
N ARG A 55 17.61 -15.77 -8.88
CA ARG A 55 17.77 -14.74 -9.93
C ARG A 55 17.00 -14.98 -11.24
N ASN A 56 17.01 -16.22 -11.72
CA ASN A 56 16.44 -16.59 -13.02
C ASN A 56 15.00 -17.13 -12.92
N GLN A 57 14.35 -17.02 -11.76
CA GLN A 57 12.94 -17.38 -11.62
C GLN A 57 12.09 -16.53 -12.58
N LYS A 58 11.26 -17.21 -13.38
CA LYS A 58 10.32 -16.56 -14.30
C LYS A 58 8.97 -16.38 -13.62
N LEU A 59 8.46 -15.15 -13.68
CA LEU A 59 7.11 -14.83 -13.24
C LEU A 59 6.10 -15.16 -14.35
N THR A 60 4.92 -15.61 -13.96
CA THR A 60 3.80 -15.94 -14.86
C THR A 60 2.74 -14.84 -14.89
N LYS A 61 2.64 -14.04 -13.82
CA LYS A 61 1.62 -12.98 -13.64
C LYS A 61 2.29 -11.63 -13.42
N ASN A 62 1.50 -10.58 -13.63
CA ASN A 62 1.89 -9.22 -13.25
C ASN A 62 2.00 -9.13 -11.72
N PRO A 63 3.10 -8.59 -11.17
CA PRO A 63 3.27 -8.48 -9.73
C PRO A 63 2.16 -7.63 -9.09
N ILE A 64 1.79 -7.96 -7.85
CA ILE A 64 0.89 -7.16 -7.02
C ILE A 64 1.71 -6.50 -5.91
N ILE A 65 1.57 -5.18 -5.80
CA ILE A 65 2.13 -4.38 -4.73
C ILE A 65 1.00 -4.00 -3.79
N PHE A 66 1.13 -4.39 -2.53
CA PHE A 66 0.20 -4.07 -1.47
C PHE A 66 0.71 -2.87 -0.68
N VAL A 67 -0.14 -1.87 -0.48
CA VAL A 67 0.20 -0.64 0.27
C VAL A 67 -0.74 -0.50 1.47
N HIS A 68 -0.17 -0.56 2.67
CA HIS A 68 -0.93 -0.49 3.92
C HIS A 68 -1.49 0.92 4.21
N GLY A 69 -2.31 0.99 5.25
CA GLY A 69 -2.87 2.23 5.77
C GLY A 69 -2.01 2.90 6.83
N VAL A 70 -2.56 3.96 7.42
CA VAL A 70 -1.95 4.63 8.58
C VAL A 70 -1.86 3.69 9.79
N SER A 71 -0.73 3.76 10.52
CA SER A 71 -0.46 2.92 11.70
C SER A 71 -0.54 1.41 11.46
N ASN A 72 -0.38 0.98 10.21
CA ASN A 72 -0.22 -0.41 9.82
C ASN A 72 1.16 -0.66 9.20
N THR A 73 1.38 -1.89 8.78
CA THR A 73 2.63 -2.42 8.23
C THR A 73 2.35 -3.38 7.07
N ALA A 74 3.40 -3.76 6.35
CA ALA A 74 3.37 -4.84 5.38
C ALA A 74 2.97 -6.20 6.00
N GLY A 75 3.18 -6.40 7.30
CA GLY A 75 2.80 -7.62 8.02
C GLY A 75 1.30 -7.79 8.26
N GLU A 76 0.47 -6.77 7.98
CA GLU A 76 -0.97 -6.78 8.30
C GLU A 76 -1.84 -6.98 7.05
N GLN A 77 -2.66 -6.00 6.65
CA GLN A 77 -3.56 -6.13 5.50
C GLN A 77 -2.80 -6.51 4.20
N PRO A 78 -1.62 -5.94 3.91
CA PRO A 78 -0.81 -6.41 2.79
C PRO A 78 -0.49 -7.90 2.82
N LEU A 79 -0.06 -8.45 3.96
CA LEU A 79 0.25 -9.87 4.09
C LEU A 79 -1.00 -10.74 3.99
N VAL A 80 -2.14 -10.28 4.51
CA VAL A 80 -3.44 -10.96 4.34
C VAL A 80 -3.81 -11.04 2.85
N GLY A 81 -3.67 -9.92 2.14
CA GLY A 81 -3.89 -9.85 0.69
C GLY A 81 -2.95 -10.79 -0.05
N ALA A 82 -1.64 -10.70 0.20
CA ALA A 82 -0.63 -11.56 -0.40
C ALA A 82 -0.93 -13.04 -0.16
N SER A 83 -1.28 -13.44 1.06
CA SER A 83 -1.62 -14.82 1.40
C SER A 83 -2.85 -15.32 0.63
N TYR A 84 -3.86 -14.48 0.45
CA TYR A 84 -5.05 -14.81 -0.35
C TYR A 84 -4.72 -14.99 -1.84
N PHE A 85 -3.86 -14.15 -2.39
CA PHE A 85 -3.43 -14.28 -3.79
C PHE A 85 -2.50 -15.49 -3.99
N LEU A 86 -1.63 -15.78 -3.03
CA LEU A 86 -0.78 -16.98 -3.00
C LEU A 86 -1.62 -18.26 -3.04
N SER A 87 -2.64 -18.37 -2.17
CA SER A 87 -3.56 -19.53 -2.17
C SER A 87 -4.43 -19.60 -3.45
N SER A 88 -4.52 -18.49 -4.17
CA SER A 88 -5.24 -18.36 -5.44
C SER A 88 -4.37 -18.57 -6.68
N GLY A 89 -3.11 -19.01 -6.51
CA GLY A 89 -2.21 -19.40 -7.61
C GLY A 89 -1.21 -18.34 -8.05
N TYR A 90 -1.04 -17.23 -7.32
CA TYR A 90 0.14 -16.38 -7.47
C TYR A 90 1.37 -17.07 -6.87
N ASP A 91 2.55 -16.76 -7.38
CA ASP A 91 3.81 -17.11 -6.72
C ASP A 91 4.24 -16.00 -5.77
N TRP A 92 5.00 -16.32 -4.71
CA TRP A 92 5.50 -15.32 -3.76
C TRP A 92 6.39 -14.26 -4.44
N SER A 93 7.09 -14.62 -5.52
CA SER A 93 7.87 -13.68 -6.34
C SER A 93 7.02 -12.68 -7.13
N GLU A 94 5.70 -12.82 -7.10
CA GLU A 94 4.73 -11.94 -7.74
C GLU A 94 4.00 -11.05 -6.71
N LEU A 95 4.35 -11.12 -5.42
CA LEU A 95 3.63 -10.43 -4.33
C LEU A 95 4.62 -9.58 -3.52
N TYR A 96 4.33 -8.28 -3.39
CA TYR A 96 5.25 -7.32 -2.78
C TYR A 96 4.55 -6.40 -1.79
N GLY A 97 5.25 -6.03 -0.73
CA GLY A 97 4.82 -5.00 0.21
C GLY A 97 6.02 -4.40 0.94
N THR A 98 5.94 -3.14 1.33
CA THR A 98 6.89 -2.49 2.25
C THR A 98 6.13 -1.62 3.23
N THR A 99 6.67 -1.49 4.44
CA THR A 99 6.16 -0.57 5.44
C THR A 99 6.72 0.82 5.23
N TYR A 100 5.87 1.78 4.87
CA TYR A 100 6.24 3.19 4.90
C TYR A 100 5.98 3.78 6.30
N ALA A 101 6.58 4.95 6.55
CA ALA A 101 6.54 5.61 7.86
C ALA A 101 7.11 4.72 8.99
N SER A 102 6.69 4.95 10.23
CA SER A 102 7.17 4.20 11.38
C SER A 102 6.59 2.78 11.47
N GLY A 103 5.57 2.46 10.68
CA GLY A 103 4.79 1.22 10.82
C GLY A 103 3.71 1.32 11.91
N SER A 104 3.40 0.19 12.54
CA SER A 104 2.44 0.15 13.65
C SER A 104 3.07 0.78 14.88
N GLU A 105 2.49 1.88 15.37
CA GLU A 105 3.01 2.60 16.53
C GLU A 105 2.27 2.21 17.82
N GLY A 106 1.41 1.17 17.77
CA GLY A 106 0.65 0.64 18.92
C GLY A 106 -0.35 1.61 19.56
N ASN A 107 -0.39 2.87 19.09
CA ASN A 107 -1.26 3.92 19.60
C ASN A 107 -2.45 4.13 18.65
N PRO A 108 -3.69 3.78 19.07
CA PRO A 108 -4.88 3.88 18.22
C PRO A 108 -5.23 5.29 17.76
N MET A 109 -4.69 6.32 18.40
CA MET A 109 -4.92 7.73 18.04
C MET A 109 -3.78 8.31 17.21
N GLN A 110 -2.70 7.56 16.97
CA GLN A 110 -1.54 8.12 16.28
C GLN A 110 -1.85 8.53 14.85
N TRP A 111 -2.85 7.90 14.22
CA TRP A 111 -3.30 8.24 12.86
C TRP A 111 -3.65 9.73 12.69
N VAL A 112 -4.09 10.43 13.75
CA VAL A 112 -4.41 11.87 13.69
C VAL A 112 -3.19 12.76 13.47
N LYS A 113 -1.98 12.22 13.67
CA LYS A 113 -0.71 12.92 13.46
C LYS A 113 -0.12 12.70 12.07
N TYR A 114 -0.68 11.80 11.27
CA TYR A 114 -0.14 11.49 9.96
C TYR A 114 -0.61 12.49 8.91
N SER A 115 0.31 12.86 8.04
CA SER A 115 0.06 13.61 6.81
C SER A 115 0.54 12.81 5.61
N MET A 116 0.04 13.17 4.43
CA MET A 116 0.44 12.55 3.17
C MET A 116 1.77 13.12 2.68
N ASP A 117 2.82 12.91 3.47
CA ASP A 117 4.15 13.49 3.25
C ASP A 117 4.84 12.94 1.99
N CYS A 118 5.65 13.78 1.35
CA CYS A 118 6.44 13.39 0.17
C CYS A 118 7.30 12.15 0.40
N LYS A 119 7.88 11.99 1.61
CA LYS A 119 8.71 10.82 1.95
C LYS A 119 7.95 9.50 1.79
N TYR A 120 6.66 9.45 2.15
CA TYR A 120 5.83 8.24 2.02
C TYR A 120 5.49 7.99 0.56
N VAL A 121 5.15 9.05 -0.17
CA VAL A 121 4.92 9.00 -1.62
C VAL A 121 6.15 8.49 -2.36
N LYS A 122 7.34 8.99 -2.02
CA LYS A 122 8.63 8.59 -2.61
C LYS A 122 8.94 7.13 -2.33
N GLN A 123 8.70 6.65 -1.11
CA GLN A 123 8.93 5.24 -0.77
C GLN A 123 8.01 4.30 -1.55
N VAL A 124 6.70 4.60 -1.60
CA VAL A 124 5.74 3.81 -2.39
C VAL A 124 6.10 3.86 -3.88
N ARG A 125 6.44 5.04 -4.40
CA ARG A 125 6.87 5.22 -5.79
C ARG A 125 8.15 4.41 -6.10
N ALA A 126 9.12 4.44 -5.19
CA ALA A 126 10.36 3.69 -5.33
C ALA A 126 10.10 2.17 -5.39
N LEU A 127 9.19 1.65 -4.54
CA LEU A 127 8.80 0.23 -4.62
C LEU A 127 8.15 -0.10 -5.97
N ILE A 128 7.21 0.73 -6.45
CA ILE A 128 6.55 0.53 -7.75
C ILE A 128 7.58 0.43 -8.87
N VAL A 129 8.51 1.38 -8.95
CA VAL A 129 9.54 1.40 -9.98
C VAL A 129 10.49 0.21 -9.82
N ALA A 130 10.93 -0.09 -8.60
CA ALA A 130 11.82 -1.22 -8.32
C ALA A 130 11.21 -2.55 -8.76
N VAL A 131 9.97 -2.84 -8.37
CA VAL A 131 9.27 -4.08 -8.75
C VAL A 131 9.07 -4.14 -10.27
N ARG A 132 8.67 -3.04 -10.90
CA ARG A 132 8.51 -2.96 -12.36
C ARG A 132 9.81 -3.29 -13.10
N LEU A 133 10.94 -2.74 -12.67
CA LEU A 133 12.24 -2.97 -13.29
C LEU A 133 12.81 -4.35 -12.98
N TYR A 134 12.66 -4.84 -11.75
CA TYR A 134 13.15 -6.13 -11.30
C TYR A 134 12.45 -7.31 -11.99
N THR A 135 11.14 -7.18 -12.20
CA THR A 135 10.32 -8.24 -12.80
C THR A 135 10.19 -8.11 -14.31
N GLY A 136 10.37 -6.90 -14.87
CA GLY A 136 10.17 -6.63 -16.28
C GLY A 136 8.70 -6.57 -16.70
N ARG A 137 7.75 -6.54 -15.76
CA ARG A 137 6.30 -6.62 -16.02
C ARG A 137 5.54 -5.43 -15.47
N SER A 138 4.43 -5.04 -16.09
CA SER A 138 3.48 -4.11 -15.49
C SER A 138 3.05 -4.60 -14.11
N VAL A 139 2.71 -3.67 -13.22
CA VAL A 139 2.38 -3.98 -11.83
C VAL A 139 0.93 -3.64 -11.51
N ASN A 140 0.35 -4.44 -10.64
CA ASN A 140 -0.94 -4.21 -10.00
C ASN A 140 -0.70 -3.60 -8.62
N ILE A 141 -1.61 -2.74 -8.17
CA ILE A 141 -1.52 -2.12 -6.84
C ILE A 141 -2.84 -2.32 -6.10
N ILE A 142 -2.75 -2.84 -4.88
CA ILE A 142 -3.86 -2.92 -3.93
C ILE A 142 -3.50 -2.05 -2.73
N ALA A 143 -4.12 -0.88 -2.65
CA ALA A 143 -3.87 0.10 -1.61
C ALA A 143 -5.04 0.15 -0.61
N TYR A 144 -4.72 0.29 0.67
CA TYR A 144 -5.70 0.33 1.76
C TYR A 144 -5.61 1.64 2.54
N SER A 145 -6.77 2.22 2.88
CA SER A 145 -6.85 3.38 3.77
C SER A 145 -6.00 4.55 3.25
N LEU A 146 -5.19 5.19 4.10
CA LEU A 146 -4.25 6.26 3.74
C LEU A 146 -3.28 5.86 2.62
N GLY A 147 -3.01 4.57 2.43
CA GLY A 147 -2.22 4.06 1.32
C GLY A 147 -2.82 4.37 -0.05
N VAL A 148 -4.14 4.58 -0.15
CA VAL A 148 -4.82 4.89 -1.42
C VAL A 148 -4.40 6.24 -1.99
N PRO A 149 -4.62 7.39 -1.32
CA PRO A 149 -4.19 8.68 -1.86
C PRO A 149 -2.66 8.76 -1.99
N ILE A 150 -1.88 8.16 -1.08
CA ILE A 150 -0.42 8.08 -1.18
C ILE A 150 0.00 7.35 -2.47
N SER A 151 -0.59 6.19 -2.75
CA SER A 151 -0.30 5.42 -3.97
C SER A 151 -0.74 6.15 -5.23
N ARG A 152 -1.91 6.81 -5.21
CA ARG A 152 -2.36 7.65 -6.32
C ARG A 152 -1.35 8.75 -6.62
N LYS A 153 -0.85 9.47 -5.61
CA LYS A 153 0.18 10.48 -5.82
C LYS A 153 1.50 9.87 -6.31
N ALA A 154 1.89 8.72 -5.77
CA ALA A 154 3.08 7.99 -6.21
C ALA A 154 3.02 7.58 -7.68
N ILE A 155 1.84 7.21 -8.19
CA ILE A 155 1.60 6.87 -9.61
C ILE A 155 1.55 8.13 -10.48
N LEU A 156 0.85 9.19 -10.05
CA LEU A 156 0.69 10.41 -10.83
C LEU A 156 2.03 11.15 -11.04
N GLY A 157 2.91 11.13 -10.04
CA GLY A 157 4.16 11.88 -10.09
C GLY A 157 3.94 13.39 -9.97
N GLY A 158 4.72 14.18 -10.70
CA GLY A 158 4.76 15.63 -10.58
C GLY A 158 5.42 16.11 -9.29
N LEU A 159 5.12 17.34 -8.86
CA LEU A 159 5.72 17.91 -7.65
C LEU A 159 5.07 17.33 -6.39
N CYS A 160 5.88 17.06 -5.36
CA CYS A 160 5.39 16.84 -4.00
C CYS A 160 4.70 18.10 -3.48
N VAL A 161 3.64 17.91 -2.69
CA VAL A 161 2.79 19.03 -2.25
C VAL A 161 3.44 19.83 -1.13
N ASP A 162 4.14 19.15 -0.22
CA ASP A 162 4.82 19.68 0.95
C ASP A 162 6.26 20.16 0.67
N THR A 163 7.00 19.47 -0.19
CA THR A 163 8.44 19.75 -0.42
C THR A 163 8.76 20.31 -1.80
N GLU A 164 7.79 20.33 -2.72
CA GLU A 164 7.97 20.68 -4.14
C GLU A 164 9.01 19.82 -4.89
N GLU A 165 9.51 18.73 -4.28
CA GLU A 165 10.41 17.79 -4.94
C GLU A 165 9.72 17.15 -6.15
N ASN A 166 10.43 17.06 -7.27
CA ASN A 166 9.88 16.49 -8.49
C ASN A 166 9.97 14.95 -8.48
N LEU A 167 8.81 14.29 -8.42
CA LEU A 167 8.69 12.83 -8.50
C LEU A 167 8.91 12.29 -9.93
N GLY A 168 8.89 13.16 -10.93
CA GLY A 168 8.98 12.83 -12.35
C GLY A 168 7.63 12.49 -12.98
N ASN A 169 7.68 11.87 -14.15
CA ASN A 169 6.49 11.56 -14.96
C ASN A 169 5.57 10.53 -14.31
N SER A 170 4.32 10.48 -14.77
CA SER A 170 3.37 9.47 -14.33
C SER A 170 3.84 8.04 -14.66
N LEU A 171 3.59 7.11 -13.74
CA LEU A 171 3.83 5.67 -13.91
C LEU A 171 2.63 4.94 -14.49
N THR A 172 1.57 5.63 -14.89
CA THR A 172 0.30 5.06 -15.39
C THR A 172 0.50 3.97 -16.45
N ASN A 173 1.42 4.16 -17.40
CA ASN A 173 1.73 3.15 -18.43
C ASN A 173 2.39 1.86 -17.91
N SER A 174 2.79 1.83 -16.63
CA SER A 174 3.34 0.66 -15.96
C SER A 174 2.37 0.04 -14.94
N ILE A 175 1.21 0.68 -14.72
CA ILE A 175 0.16 0.17 -13.84
C ILE A 175 -0.88 -0.54 -14.67
N ASP A 176 -1.08 -1.82 -14.38
CA ASP A 176 -2.06 -2.68 -15.07
C ASP A 176 -3.46 -2.50 -14.44
N THR A 177 -3.56 -2.70 -13.12
CA THR A 177 -4.77 -2.43 -12.34
C THR A 177 -4.43 -1.74 -11.02
N PHE A 178 -5.21 -0.72 -10.65
CA PHE A 178 -5.15 -0.07 -9.34
C PHE A 178 -6.46 -0.29 -8.59
N ILE A 179 -6.37 -0.81 -7.36
CA ILE A 179 -7.51 -1.01 -6.47
C ILE A 179 -7.27 -0.22 -5.19
N GLY A 180 -8.17 0.72 -4.88
CA GLY A 180 -8.17 1.45 -3.62
C GLY A 180 -9.28 0.96 -2.71
N ILE A 181 -8.96 0.58 -1.48
CA ILE A 181 -9.90 0.02 -0.51
C ILE A 181 -10.02 0.99 0.66
N ALA A 182 -11.25 1.47 0.91
CA ALA A 182 -11.55 2.38 2.01
C ALA A 182 -10.61 3.61 2.08
N GLY A 183 -10.22 4.14 0.92
CA GLY A 183 -9.32 5.28 0.82
C GLY A 183 -10.02 6.60 1.15
N PRO A 184 -9.47 7.47 2.02
CA PRO A 184 -10.06 8.76 2.37
C PRO A 184 -9.81 9.82 1.28
N ASN A 185 -10.17 9.51 0.03
CA ASN A 185 -9.88 10.34 -1.14
C ASN A 185 -10.60 11.70 -1.11
N HIS A 186 -11.61 11.85 -0.27
CA HIS A 186 -12.38 13.08 -0.02
C HIS A 186 -12.37 13.48 1.47
N GLY A 187 -11.40 12.95 2.23
CA GLY A 187 -11.29 13.13 3.68
C GLY A 187 -12.01 12.07 4.50
N VAL A 188 -12.11 12.32 5.81
CA VAL A 188 -12.63 11.40 6.83
C VAL A 188 -13.74 12.01 7.69
N GLN A 189 -14.82 11.26 7.92
CA GLN A 189 -15.85 11.68 8.86
C GLN A 189 -15.67 10.96 10.20
N LEU A 190 -15.77 11.70 11.29
CA LEU A 190 -15.80 11.18 12.65
C LEU A 190 -17.24 10.98 13.08
N LYS A 191 -17.57 9.81 13.60
CA LYS A 191 -18.88 9.56 14.20
C LYS A 191 -18.88 10.00 15.65
N ILE A 192 -19.64 11.04 15.99
CA ILE A 192 -19.86 11.49 17.37
C ILE A 192 -21.35 11.30 17.68
N GLY A 193 -21.65 10.30 18.52
CA GLY A 193 -23.02 9.83 18.71
C GLY A 193 -23.61 9.30 17.40
N GLU A 194 -24.74 9.85 16.99
CA GLU A 194 -25.43 9.49 15.74
C GLU A 194 -25.07 10.42 14.56
N THR A 195 -24.23 11.43 14.78
CA THR A 195 -23.88 12.42 13.75
C THR A 195 -22.50 12.17 13.17
N ASN A 196 -22.40 12.24 11.83
CA ASN A 196 -21.13 12.24 11.12
C ASN A 196 -20.59 13.67 11.00
N ILE A 197 -19.45 13.91 11.62
CA ILE A 197 -18.78 15.20 11.69
C ILE A 197 -17.51 15.15 10.85
N PRO A 198 -17.32 16.03 9.85
CA PRO A 198 -16.05 16.11 9.14
C PRO A 198 -14.89 16.35 10.11
N ALA A 199 -13.83 15.56 10.05
CA ALA A 199 -12.71 15.70 10.99
C ALA A 199 -12.05 17.10 10.92
N CYS A 200 -12.18 17.80 9.77
CA CYS A 200 -11.73 19.19 9.62
C CYS A 200 -12.39 20.19 10.56
N MET A 201 -13.55 19.88 11.15
CA MET A 201 -14.15 20.75 12.16
C MET A 201 -13.28 20.82 13.42
N PHE A 202 -12.37 19.87 13.60
CA PHE A 202 -11.32 19.87 14.62
C PHE A 202 -9.97 20.25 13.98
N SER A 203 -9.84 21.50 13.55
CA SER A 203 -8.68 22.03 12.81
C SER A 203 -7.33 21.91 13.53
N LEU A 204 -7.31 21.52 14.80
CA LEU A 204 -6.10 21.30 15.60
C LEU A 204 -5.39 19.98 15.31
N LEU A 205 -6.01 19.05 14.57
CA LEU A 205 -5.40 17.77 14.24
C LEU A 205 -4.45 17.91 13.03
N PRO A 206 -3.22 17.38 13.07
CA PRO A 206 -2.28 17.44 11.93
C PRO A 206 -2.82 16.87 10.62
N ILE A 207 -3.71 15.88 10.68
CA ILE A 207 -4.48 15.38 9.52
C ILE A 207 -5.37 16.45 8.86
N CYS A 208 -5.60 17.60 9.47
CA CYS A 208 -6.45 18.68 8.99
C CYS A 208 -5.58 19.89 8.60
N ASN A 209 -4.99 19.86 7.41
CA ASN A 209 -4.18 20.96 6.90
C ASN A 209 -4.37 21.15 5.37
N GLN A 210 -4.20 22.39 4.91
CA GLN A 210 -4.47 22.80 3.53
C GLN A 210 -3.61 22.09 2.47
N GLN A 211 -2.46 21.52 2.86
CA GLN A 211 -1.50 20.95 1.93
C GLN A 211 -1.62 19.43 1.85
N THR A 212 -1.22 18.71 2.89
CA THR A 212 -1.07 17.24 2.93
C THR A 212 -2.04 16.55 3.89
N GLY A 213 -3.02 17.28 4.42
CA GLY A 213 -4.04 16.73 5.31
C GLY A 213 -5.12 15.94 4.56
N LEU A 214 -5.86 15.11 5.29
CA LEU A 214 -7.11 14.48 4.85
C LEU A 214 -8.24 15.51 4.64
N PHE A 215 -8.10 16.71 5.20
CA PHE A 215 -8.88 17.88 4.82
C PHE A 215 -8.02 19.11 4.84
N SER A 216 -8.49 20.18 4.20
CA SER A 216 -7.81 21.48 4.25
C SER A 216 -7.81 22.14 5.63
N GLY A 217 -8.63 21.68 6.58
CA GLY A 217 -8.93 22.39 7.83
C GLY A 217 -10.01 23.47 7.67
N LEU A 218 -10.44 23.78 6.45
CA LEU A 218 -11.59 24.65 6.15
C LEU A 218 -12.71 23.81 5.52
N CYS A 219 -13.63 23.27 6.33
CA CYS A 219 -14.70 22.42 5.77
C CYS A 219 -15.61 23.22 4.80
N PRO A 220 -16.03 22.63 3.66
CA PRO A 220 -15.81 21.27 3.19
C PRO A 220 -14.63 21.12 2.19
N LYS A 221 -13.65 22.04 2.19
CA LYS A 221 -12.58 22.05 1.19
C LYS A 221 -11.58 20.91 1.40
N GLU A 222 -11.29 20.19 0.32
CA GLU A 222 -10.21 19.21 0.24
C GLU A 222 -8.84 19.90 0.38
N SER A 223 -7.85 19.16 0.87
CA SER A 223 -6.46 19.62 0.83
C SER A 223 -5.95 19.68 -0.62
N THR A 224 -4.82 20.35 -0.82
CA THR A 224 -4.13 20.37 -2.11
C THR A 224 -3.78 18.95 -2.57
N PHE A 225 -3.33 18.09 -1.65
CA PHE A 225 -3.03 16.69 -1.94
C PHE A 225 -4.26 15.90 -2.39
N LEU A 226 -5.39 16.05 -1.72
CA LEU A 226 -6.62 15.37 -2.12
C LEU A 226 -7.18 15.92 -3.43
N THR A 227 -7.10 17.22 -3.67
CA THR A 227 -7.52 17.82 -4.96
C THR A 227 -6.80 17.17 -6.14
N ILE A 228 -5.52 16.82 -5.98
CA ILE A 228 -4.71 16.13 -7.01
C ILE A 228 -5.12 14.66 -7.17
N THR A 229 -5.47 13.98 -6.07
CA THR A 229 -5.61 12.52 -6.05
C THR A 229 -7.05 12.03 -6.03
N ALA A 230 -8.02 12.88 -5.72
CA ALA A 230 -9.43 12.51 -5.60
C ALA A 230 -10.01 12.06 -6.94
N ARG A 231 -9.68 12.77 -8.02
CA ARG A 231 -10.19 12.52 -9.37
C ARG A 231 -9.10 11.95 -10.27
N ILE A 232 -9.10 10.63 -10.44
CA ILE A 232 -8.13 9.93 -11.30
C ILE A 232 -8.77 9.57 -12.64
N LYS A 233 -8.19 10.05 -13.74
CA LYS A 233 -8.58 9.62 -15.09
C LYS A 233 -8.44 8.10 -15.22
N GLY A 234 -9.51 7.42 -15.64
CA GLY A 234 -9.55 5.96 -15.77
C GLY A 234 -10.05 5.21 -14.53
N GLN A 235 -10.46 5.90 -13.46
CA GLN A 235 -11.26 5.27 -12.41
C GLN A 235 -12.64 4.93 -12.98
N ASN A 236 -12.93 3.65 -13.16
CA ASN A 236 -14.10 3.18 -13.92
C ASN A 236 -15.20 2.52 -13.05
N GLY A 237 -15.02 2.44 -11.73
CA GLY A 237 -16.01 1.81 -10.87
C GLY A 237 -15.73 1.94 -9.37
N GLU A 238 -16.77 1.69 -8.58
CA GLU A 238 -16.74 1.68 -7.13
C GLU A 238 -17.72 0.65 -6.56
N LYS A 239 -17.36 0.03 -5.43
CA LYS A 239 -18.25 -0.85 -4.68
C LYS A 239 -18.28 -0.47 -3.22
N VAL A 240 -19.49 -0.23 -2.72
CA VAL A 240 -19.74 0.05 -1.31
C VAL A 240 -19.96 -1.27 -0.56
N TYR A 241 -19.37 -1.36 0.64
CA TYR A 241 -19.53 -2.48 1.57
C TYR A 241 -20.23 -1.96 2.82
N ASP A 242 -21.56 -2.06 2.82
CA ASP A 242 -22.38 -1.58 3.92
C ASP A 242 -22.17 -2.41 5.20
N GLU A 243 -22.31 -1.75 6.35
CA GLU A 243 -22.22 -2.38 7.67
C GLU A 243 -20.88 -3.09 7.95
N LYS A 244 -19.82 -2.67 7.25
CA LYS A 244 -18.46 -3.16 7.48
C LYS A 244 -17.61 -2.08 8.11
N ASN A 245 -16.78 -2.49 9.06
CA ASN A 245 -15.70 -1.63 9.53
C ASN A 245 -14.54 -1.61 8.51
N HIS A 246 -13.52 -0.79 8.79
CA HIS A 246 -12.38 -0.56 7.90
C HIS A 246 -11.65 -1.85 7.51
N GLU A 247 -11.40 -2.72 8.49
CA GLU A 247 -10.67 -3.98 8.29
C GLU A 247 -11.52 -5.06 7.62
N GLN A 248 -12.80 -5.16 8.00
CA GLN A 248 -13.75 -6.07 7.37
C GLN A 248 -13.93 -5.73 5.90
N THR A 249 -13.96 -4.44 5.54
CA THR A 249 -14.03 -4.00 4.14
C THR A 249 -12.85 -4.54 3.33
N PHE A 250 -11.63 -4.56 3.90
CA PHE A 250 -10.47 -5.17 3.24
C PHE A 250 -10.64 -6.68 3.06
N ARG A 251 -11.01 -7.41 4.13
CA ARG A 251 -11.12 -8.88 4.09
C ARG A 251 -12.25 -9.35 3.17
N ASP A 252 -13.42 -8.73 3.27
CA ASP A 252 -14.62 -9.14 2.53
C ASP A 252 -14.56 -8.72 1.06
N SER A 253 -13.66 -7.80 0.71
CA SER A 253 -13.41 -7.44 -0.69
C SER A 253 -12.38 -8.30 -1.41
N LEU A 254 -11.64 -9.21 -0.74
CA LEU A 254 -10.63 -10.07 -1.37
C LEU A 254 -11.13 -10.83 -2.62
N PRO A 255 -12.34 -11.42 -2.64
CA PRO A 255 -12.85 -12.08 -3.84
C PRO A 255 -13.08 -11.11 -5.02
N VAL A 256 -13.50 -9.87 -4.71
CA VAL A 256 -13.68 -8.81 -5.70
C VAL A 256 -12.32 -8.33 -6.20
N GLN A 257 -11.38 -8.05 -5.30
CA GLN A 257 -10.01 -7.66 -5.65
C GLN A 257 -9.40 -8.65 -6.63
N ARG A 258 -9.53 -9.96 -6.35
CA ARG A 258 -9.04 -11.02 -7.24
C ARG A 258 -9.69 -10.99 -8.62
N LYS A 259 -11.00 -10.75 -8.72
CA LYS A 259 -11.70 -10.62 -10.00
C LYS A 259 -11.20 -9.42 -10.82
N MET A 260 -10.99 -8.28 -10.15
CA MET A 260 -10.43 -7.08 -10.78
C MET A 260 -9.01 -7.33 -11.29
N ILE A 261 -8.15 -7.98 -10.50
CA ILE A 261 -6.76 -8.26 -10.88
C ILE A 261 -6.64 -9.32 -11.99
N LEU A 262 -7.42 -10.41 -11.93
CA LEU A 262 -7.26 -11.54 -12.86
C LEU A 262 -8.02 -11.37 -14.17
N TYR A 263 -9.18 -10.70 -14.13
CA TYR A 263 -10.11 -10.65 -15.24
C TYR A 263 -10.43 -9.22 -15.67
N HIS A 264 -9.81 -8.21 -15.06
CA HIS A 264 -10.06 -6.79 -15.32
C HIS A 264 -11.55 -6.43 -15.25
N ILE A 265 -12.30 -7.13 -14.39
CA ILE A 265 -13.71 -6.82 -14.15
C ILE A 265 -13.75 -5.48 -13.41
N VAL A 266 -14.35 -4.48 -14.04
CA VAL A 266 -14.66 -3.21 -13.40
C VAL A 266 -15.98 -3.38 -12.66
N ILE A 267 -15.99 -3.02 -11.38
CA ILE A 267 -17.18 -2.96 -10.53
C ILE A 267 -17.39 -1.51 -10.14
#